data_AF-A0AAW4QKP2-F1
#
_entry.id   AF-A0AAW4QKP2-F1
#
_cell.length_a   1.000
_cell.length_b   1.000
_cell.length_c   1.000
_cell.angle_alpha   90.00
_cell.angle_beta   90.00
_cell.angle_gamma   90.00
#
_symmetry.space_group_name_H-M   'P 1'
#
loop_
_entity.id
_entity.type
_entity.pdbx_description
1 polymer ?
#
loop_
_entity_poly.entity_id
_entity_poly.type
_entity_poly.pdbx_seq_one_letter_code
_entity_poly.pdbx_strand_id
1 'polypeptide(L)'
;MGDMSEYWKDIKPHLKERRKQHVRKMGNSATKNIEALGFEFTHYPNNHQFAINTHNGIIDYWGTTGTWIERKTKKRGKGIRSLRKYINQEDSK
;
A
#
# COMPACT_ATOMS: atom_id res chain seq x y z
N MET A 1 -39.62 12.78 -10.37
CA MET A 1 -38.34 12.67 -9.64
C MET A 1 -38.27 11.31 -8.95
N GLY A 2 -37.76 10.27 -9.64
CA GLY A 2 -37.73 8.90 -9.08
C GLY A 2 -36.72 7.96 -9.75
N ASP A 3 -35.85 8.47 -10.61
CA ASP A 3 -35.01 7.67 -11.51
C ASP A 3 -33.52 7.88 -11.23
N MET A 4 -33.13 7.80 -9.95
CA MET A 4 -31.70 7.78 -9.58
C MET A 4 -31.43 6.69 -8.54
N SER A 5 -32.36 6.42 -7.64
CA SER A 5 -32.24 5.38 -6.61
C SER A 5 -32.01 3.98 -7.18
N GLU A 6 -32.61 3.63 -8.33
CA GLU A 6 -32.41 2.34 -8.99
C GLU A 6 -31.06 2.27 -9.72
N TYR A 7 -30.65 3.34 -10.41
CA TYR A 7 -29.32 3.44 -11.04
C TYR A 7 -28.18 3.26 -10.02
N TRP A 8 -28.32 3.82 -8.81
CA TRP A 8 -27.34 3.65 -7.74
C TRP A 8 -27.34 2.25 -7.09
N LYS A 9 -28.44 1.48 -7.16
CA LYS A 9 -28.50 0.13 -6.61
C LYS A 9 -27.67 -0.85 -7.44
N ASP A 10 -27.70 -0.71 -8.76
CA ASP A 10 -27.00 -1.60 -9.69
C ASP A 10 -25.51 -1.24 -9.84
N ILE A 11 -25.14 0.03 -9.70
CA ILE A 11 -23.73 0.48 -9.86
C ILE A 11 -22.87 0.19 -8.64
N LYS A 12 -23.44 0.24 -7.43
CA LYS A 12 -22.72 -0.04 -6.18
C LYS A 12 -22.00 -1.40 -6.17
N PRO A 13 -22.63 -2.53 -6.58
CA PRO A 13 -21.92 -3.81 -6.66
C PRO A 13 -20.80 -3.80 -7.71
N HIS A 14 -21.01 -3.22 -8.89
CA HIS A 14 -19.98 -3.15 -9.95
C HIS A 14 -18.74 -2.32 -9.54
N LEU A 15 -18.95 -1.18 -8.85
CA LEU A 15 -17.84 -0.39 -8.29
C LEU A 15 -17.06 -1.17 -7.21
N LYS A 16 -17.77 -1.97 -6.40
CA LYS A 16 -17.18 -2.81 -5.36
C LYS A 16 -16.32 -3.93 -5.98
N GLU A 17 -16.75 -4.52 -7.09
CA GLU A 17 -15.99 -5.54 -7.82
C GLU A 17 -14.76 -4.97 -8.52
N ARG A 18 -14.88 -3.83 -9.21
CA ARG A 18 -13.72 -3.14 -9.83
C ARG A 18 -12.66 -2.79 -8.80
N ARG A 19 -13.08 -2.33 -7.61
CA ARG A 19 -12.17 -2.05 -6.49
C ARG A 19 -11.45 -3.31 -6.01
N LYS A 20 -12.15 -4.44 -5.87
CA LYS A 20 -11.53 -5.74 -5.48
C LYS A 20 -10.47 -6.19 -6.49
N GLN A 21 -10.77 -6.10 -7.78
CA GLN A 21 -9.82 -6.48 -8.84
C GLN A 21 -8.59 -5.56 -8.85
N HIS A 22 -8.78 -4.25 -8.72
CA HIS A 22 -7.70 -3.27 -8.65
C HIS A 22 -6.80 -3.49 -7.42
N VAL A 23 -7.41 -3.72 -6.26
CA VAL A 23 -6.73 -4.02 -4.99
C VAL A 23 -5.89 -5.29 -5.10
N ARG A 24 -6.43 -6.37 -5.69
CA ARG A 24 -5.71 -7.62 -5.92
C ARG A 24 -4.51 -7.45 -6.86
N LYS A 25 -4.68 -6.70 -7.95
CA LYS A 25 -3.57 -6.41 -8.90
C LYS A 25 -2.48 -5.57 -8.25
N MET A 26 -2.83 -4.53 -7.49
CA MET A 26 -1.85 -3.68 -6.80
C MET A 26 -1.12 -4.41 -5.67
N GLY A 27 -1.82 -5.23 -4.89
CA GLY A 27 -1.21 -6.03 -3.81
C GLY A 27 -0.11 -6.96 -4.31
N ASN A 28 -0.34 -7.65 -5.44
CA ASN A 28 0.65 -8.53 -6.04
C ASN A 28 1.88 -7.77 -6.56
N SER A 29 1.68 -6.60 -7.19
CA SER A 29 2.78 -5.75 -7.66
C SER A 29 3.58 -5.15 -6.50
N ALA A 30 2.89 -4.72 -5.45
CA ALA A 30 3.52 -4.21 -4.23
C ALA A 30 4.39 -5.27 -3.55
N THR A 31 3.90 -6.51 -3.44
CA THR A 31 4.65 -7.61 -2.81
C THR A 31 6.01 -7.82 -3.49
N LYS A 32 6.04 -7.96 -4.83
CA LYS A 32 7.28 -8.11 -5.60
C LYS A 32 8.27 -6.97 -5.37
N ASN A 33 7.75 -5.75 -5.27
CA ASN A 33 8.57 -4.56 -5.05
C ASN A 33 9.14 -4.52 -3.62
N ILE A 34 8.38 -4.98 -2.62
CA ILE A 34 8.83 -5.06 -1.23
C ILE A 34 9.85 -6.18 -1.06
N GLU A 35 9.62 -7.35 -1.66
CA GLU A 35 10.58 -8.47 -1.69
C GLU A 35 11.91 -8.03 -2.31
N ALA A 36 11.87 -7.22 -3.38
CA ALA A 36 13.07 -6.67 -4.02
C ALA A 36 13.86 -5.68 -3.15
N LEU A 37 13.30 -5.18 -2.03
CA LEU A 37 14.04 -4.35 -1.09
C LEU A 37 14.98 -5.18 -0.20
N GLY A 38 14.74 -6.49 -0.05
CA GLY A 38 15.61 -7.39 0.73
C GLY A 38 15.50 -7.26 2.25
N PHE A 39 14.49 -6.56 2.76
CA PHE A 39 14.23 -6.45 4.20
C PHE A 39 13.20 -7.49 4.64
N GLU A 40 13.27 -7.90 5.91
CA GLU A 40 12.20 -8.69 6.51
C GLU A 40 10.91 -7.85 6.56
N PHE A 41 9.78 -8.44 6.18
CA PHE A 41 8.50 -7.75 6.22
C PHE A 41 7.36 -8.67 6.63
N THR A 42 6.37 -8.09 7.31
CA THR A 42 5.10 -8.73 7.62
C THR A 42 4.02 -8.18 6.69
N HIS A 43 3.41 -9.04 5.89
CA HIS A 43 2.30 -8.65 5.00
C HIS A 43 0.94 -8.89 5.69
N TYR A 44 0.13 -7.83 5.77
CA TYR A 44 -1.25 -7.85 6.24
C TYR A 44 -2.21 -7.81 5.04
N PRO A 45 -2.74 -8.97 4.60
CA PRO A 45 -3.49 -9.09 3.35
C PRO A 45 -4.81 -8.32 3.36
N ASN A 46 -5.45 -8.12 4.52
CA ASN A 46 -6.72 -7.40 4.62
C ASN A 46 -6.63 -5.96 4.11
N ASN A 47 -5.53 -5.27 4.39
CA ASN A 47 -5.32 -3.87 4.02
C ASN A 47 -4.20 -3.68 2.98
N HIS A 48 -3.58 -4.77 2.51
CA HIS A 48 -2.36 -4.75 1.70
C HIS A 48 -1.27 -3.87 2.29
N GLN A 49 -1.12 -3.98 3.61
CA GLN A 49 -0.11 -3.27 4.37
C GLN A 49 1.10 -4.19 4.52
N PHE A 50 2.29 -3.65 4.31
CA PHE A 50 3.57 -4.31 4.46
C PHE A 50 4.30 -3.58 5.58
N ALA A 51 4.47 -4.23 6.73
CA ALA A 51 5.31 -3.74 7.80
C ALA A 51 6.74 -4.22 7.56
N ILE A 52 7.59 -3.34 7.07
CA ILE A 52 8.97 -3.61 6.69
C ILE A 52 9.86 -3.30 7.89
N ASN A 53 10.63 -4.27 8.34
CA ASN A 53 11.60 -4.11 9.41
C ASN A 53 12.93 -3.65 8.80
N THR A 54 13.31 -2.41 9.07
CA THR A 54 14.61 -1.84 8.73
C THR A 54 15.46 -1.68 10.00
N HIS A 55 16.76 -1.44 9.82
CA HIS A 55 17.67 -1.18 10.95
C HIS A 55 17.22 0.00 11.82
N ASN A 56 16.66 1.05 11.19
CA ASN A 56 16.20 2.25 11.90
C ASN A 56 14.81 2.08 12.52
N GLY A 57 13.98 1.13 12.06
CA GLY A 57 12.69 0.84 12.67
C GLY A 57 11.71 0.13 11.75
N ILE A 58 10.43 0.27 12.03
CA ILE A 58 9.36 -0.36 11.23
C ILE A 58 8.76 0.69 10.31
N ILE A 59 8.69 0.37 9.01
CA ILE A 59 8.02 1.17 8.00
C ILE A 59 6.76 0.44 7.54
N ASP A 60 5.60 1.03 7.75
CA ASP A 60 4.35 0.54 7.17
C ASP A 60 4.17 1.10 5.77
N TYR A 61 4.06 0.23 4.77
CA TYR A 61 3.77 0.57 3.37
C TYR A 61 2.42 -0.01 2.95
N TRP A 62 1.54 0.81 2.38
CA TRP A 62 0.28 0.37 1.80
C TRP A 62 0.43 0.17 0.30
N GLY A 63 0.41 -1.08 -0.14
CA GLY A 63 0.57 -1.43 -1.56
C GLY A 63 -0.56 -0.92 -2.46
N THR A 64 -1.72 -0.63 -1.90
CA THR A 64 -2.90 -0.11 -2.64
C THR A 64 -2.88 1.39 -2.88
N THR A 65 -2.26 2.17 -2.02
CA THR A 65 -2.15 3.64 -2.16
C THR A 65 -0.74 4.08 -2.50
N GLY A 66 0.24 3.20 -2.30
CA GLY A 66 1.66 3.47 -2.36
C GLY A 66 2.16 4.31 -1.18
N THR A 67 1.34 4.59 -0.17
CA THR A 67 1.76 5.40 0.98
C THR A 67 2.70 4.60 1.87
N TRP A 68 3.69 5.25 2.46
CA TRP A 68 4.47 4.67 3.55
C TRP A 68 4.60 5.63 4.73
N ILE A 69 4.78 5.06 5.92
CA ILE A 69 5.08 5.79 7.15
C ILE A 69 6.09 5.01 7.99
N GLU A 70 7.09 5.70 8.50
CA GLU A 70 7.99 5.15 9.52
C GLU A 70 7.40 5.39 10.91
N ARG A 71 7.31 4.33 11.73
CA ARG A 71 6.67 4.42 13.05
C ARG A 71 7.43 5.29 14.04
N LYS A 72 8.77 5.29 14.01
CA LYS A 72 9.63 6.02 14.96
C LYS A 72 9.62 7.53 14.70
N THR A 73 10.02 7.97 13.50
CA THR A 73 10.10 9.42 13.19
C THR A 73 8.77 10.01 12.73
N LYS A 74 7.75 9.18 12.46
CA LYS A 74 6.49 9.58 11.82
C LYS A 74 6.67 10.19 10.42
N LYS A 75 7.87 10.07 9.82
CA LYS A 75 8.09 10.46 8.42
C LYS A 75 7.23 9.60 7.51
N ARG A 76 6.68 10.24 6.49
CA ARG A 76 5.75 9.61 5.54
C ARG A 76 6.04 10.07 4.12
N GLY A 77 5.69 9.22 3.17
CA GLY A 77 5.84 9.51 1.76
C GLY A 77 4.90 8.69 0.89
N LYS A 78 5.07 8.81 -0.42
CA LYS A 78 4.23 8.14 -1.41
C LYS A 78 5.06 7.55 -2.55
N GLY A 79 4.74 6.32 -2.91
CA GLY A 79 5.39 5.53 -3.95
C GLY A 79 6.57 4.71 -3.44
N ILE A 80 6.83 3.58 -4.12
CA ILE A 80 7.96 2.69 -3.81
C ILE A 80 9.32 3.36 -4.05
N ARG A 81 9.43 4.24 -5.06
CA ARG A 81 10.69 4.96 -5.36
C ARG A 81 11.09 5.89 -4.20
N SER A 82 10.12 6.57 -3.59
CA SER A 82 10.41 7.45 -2.44
C SER A 82 10.75 6.65 -1.18
N LEU A 83 10.08 5.51 -0.97
CA LEU A 83 10.43 4.57 0.10
C LEU A 83 11.88 4.09 -0.06
N ARG A 84 12.26 3.63 -1.26
CA ARG A 84 13.63 3.17 -1.54
C ARG A 84 14.67 4.27 -1.33
N LYS A 85 14.37 5.50 -1.76
CA LYS A 85 15.24 6.65 -1.50
C LYS A 85 15.39 6.91 0.00
N TYR A 86 14.28 6.85 0.75
CA TYR A 86 14.29 7.05 2.20
C TYR A 86 15.15 6.00 2.90
N ILE A 87 14.94 4.72 2.59
CA ILE A 87 15.73 3.62 3.17
C ILE A 87 17.21 3.79 2.85
N ASN A 88 17.57 4.04 1.59
CA ASN A 88 18.98 4.24 1.20
C ASN A 88 19.64 5.44 1.91
N GLN A 89 18.90 6.53 2.14
CA GLN A 89 19.41 7.72 2.83
C GLN A 89 19.63 7.47 4.32
N GLU A 90 18.78 6.64 4.94
CA GLU A 90 18.88 6.29 6.35
C GLU A 90 19.95 5.20 6.60
N ASP A 91 20.22 4.34 5.62
CA ASP A 91 21.27 3.30 5.68
C ASP A 91 22.68 3.85 5.43
N SER A 92 22.79 4.96 4.68
CA SER A 92 24.09 5.62 4.40
C SER A 92 24.59 6.54 5.52
N LYS A 93 23.90 6.57 6.68
CA LYS A 93 24.23 7.42 7.83
C LYS A 93 24.74 6.59 8.99
#